data_AF-A0A8H3D3E2-F1
#
_entry.id   AF-A0A8H3D3E2-F1
#
_cell.length_a   1.000
_cell.length_b   1.000
_cell.length_c   1.000
_cell.angle_alpha   90.00
_cell.angle_beta   90.00
_cell.angle_gamma   90.00
#
_symmetry.space_group_name_H-M   'P 1'
#
loop_
_entity.id
_entity.type
_entity.pdbx_description
1 polymer ?
#
loop_
_entity_poly.entity_id
_entity_poly.type
_entity_poly.pdbx_seq_one_letter_code
_entity_poly.pdbx_strand_id
1 'polypeptide(L)'
;MVLSQPVLILTLCTVIRPILEGVYAMYSVSRSHPSCNRLWWDWWASYIVFGGPGGRWVLGTALGYWVVEPQAPLNPHMCRYGLPFMRPTINAALTLGIALALAGFCLLLASRAVFHILKGQTTIEALQAGSLREKDSNLRRYLWLPSSYLKATSSSYRATFKGTDAPAEGVRHRTPLSADLLRSCGSVVSLDSNARIYDLGIWQNAKTSWSRPMFPSRSLPR
;
A
#
# COMPACT_ATOMS: atom_id res chain seq x y z
N MET A 1 -3.27 1.69 -19.88
CA MET A 1 -3.57 1.73 -18.43
C MET A 1 -3.69 3.15 -17.83
N VAL A 2 -3.52 4.26 -18.56
CA VAL A 2 -3.58 5.63 -17.97
C VAL A 2 -5.01 6.21 -17.92
N LEU A 3 -5.93 5.73 -18.76
CA LEU A 3 -7.32 6.19 -18.81
C LEU A 3 -8.18 5.75 -17.60
N SER A 4 -7.72 4.81 -16.77
CA SER A 4 -8.53 4.31 -15.65
C SER A 4 -8.57 5.25 -14.43
N GLN A 5 -7.54 6.08 -14.22
CA GLN A 5 -7.48 6.97 -13.06
C GLN A 5 -8.51 8.11 -13.08
N PRO A 6 -8.71 8.87 -14.18
CA PRO A 6 -9.70 9.95 -14.18
C PRO A 6 -11.13 9.42 -14.10
N VAL A 7 -11.42 8.28 -14.73
CA VAL A 7 -12.74 7.63 -14.65
C VAL A 7 -13.05 7.22 -13.21
N LEU A 8 -12.07 6.65 -12.49
CA LEU A 8 -12.23 6.27 -11.09
C LEU A 8 -12.44 7.47 -10.17
N ILE A 9 -11.78 8.60 -10.42
CA ILE A 9 -11.98 9.84 -9.66
C ILE A 9 -13.40 10.38 -9.91
N LEU A 10 -13.85 10.41 -11.18
CA LEU A 10 -15.18 10.91 -11.52
C LEU A 10 -16.29 10.02 -10.94
N THR A 11 -16.13 8.68 -11.00
CA THR A 11 -17.11 7.75 -10.39
C THR A 11 -17.12 7.82 -8.87
N LEU A 12 -15.96 8.04 -8.23
CA LEU A 12 -15.91 8.30 -6.79
C LEU A 12 -16.58 9.63 -6.45
N CYS A 13 -16.34 10.69 -7.20
CA CYS A 13 -16.94 12.00 -6.95
C CYS A 13 -18.47 11.97 -7.01
N THR A 14 -19.07 11.26 -7.98
CA THR A 14 -20.53 11.16 -8.10
C THR A 14 -21.16 10.38 -6.94
N VAL A 15 -20.45 9.42 -6.36
CA VAL A 15 -20.91 8.63 -5.21
C VAL A 15 -20.67 9.36 -3.88
N ILE A 16 -19.52 10.02 -3.73
CA ILE A 16 -19.11 10.66 -2.47
C ILE A 16 -19.97 11.89 -2.18
N ARG A 17 -20.29 12.70 -3.19
CA ARG A 17 -21.03 13.96 -3.00
C ARG A 17 -22.39 13.78 -2.28
N PRO A 18 -23.31 12.91 -2.73
CA PRO A 18 -24.59 12.71 -2.03
C PRO A 18 -24.42 12.12 -0.63
N ILE A 19 -23.38 11.30 -0.40
CA ILE A 19 -23.06 10.77 0.92
C ILE A 19 -22.62 11.90 1.85
N LEU A 20 -21.74 12.80 1.39
CA LEU A 20 -21.29 13.94 2.18
C LEU A 20 -22.44 14.91 2.50
N GLU A 21 -23.31 15.18 1.53
CA GLU A 21 -24.49 16.02 1.73
C GLU A 21 -25.45 15.40 2.77
N GLY A 22 -25.67 14.08 2.70
CA GLY A 22 -26.47 13.34 3.69
C GLY A 22 -25.85 13.33 5.09
N VAL A 23 -24.54 13.06 5.18
CA VAL A 23 -23.80 13.09 6.45
C VAL A 23 -23.84 14.49 7.07
N TYR A 24 -23.66 15.54 6.26
CA TYR A 24 -23.74 16.92 6.73
C TYR A 24 -25.14 17.29 7.21
N ALA A 25 -26.18 16.85 6.51
CA ALA A 25 -27.57 17.05 6.93
C ALA A 25 -27.87 16.34 8.26
N MET A 26 -27.43 15.09 8.45
CA MET A 26 -27.66 14.37 9.71
C MET A 26 -26.83 14.94 10.87
N TYR A 27 -25.61 15.39 10.58
CA TYR A 27 -24.79 16.14 11.53
C TYR A 27 -25.50 17.43 11.98
N SER A 28 -26.08 18.19 11.04
CA SER A 28 -26.77 19.44 11.38
C SER A 28 -28.03 19.19 12.21
N VAL A 29 -28.77 18.10 11.93
CA VAL A 29 -29.91 17.65 12.74
C VAL A 29 -29.46 17.25 14.16
N SER A 30 -28.37 16.51 14.28
CA SER A 30 -27.80 16.15 15.59
C SER A 30 -27.40 17.38 16.41
N ARG A 31 -26.88 18.43 15.74
CA ARG A 31 -26.48 19.69 16.38
C ARG A 31 -27.64 20.61 16.71
N SER A 32 -28.77 20.53 16.00
CA SER A 32 -29.95 21.34 16.31
C SER A 32 -30.83 20.69 17.38
N HIS A 33 -30.72 19.38 17.60
CA HIS A 33 -31.55 18.67 18.57
C HIS A 33 -31.02 18.85 20.02
N PRO A 34 -31.83 19.37 20.96
CA PRO A 34 -31.37 19.70 22.31
C PRO A 34 -30.92 18.48 23.11
N SER A 35 -31.57 17.32 22.95
CA SER A 35 -31.19 16.09 23.65
C SER A 35 -29.84 15.55 23.15
N CYS A 36 -29.55 15.67 21.85
CA CYS A 36 -28.27 15.24 21.29
C CYS A 36 -27.14 16.17 21.73
N ASN A 37 -27.40 17.48 21.77
CA ASN A 37 -26.43 18.43 22.33
C ASN A 37 -26.11 18.08 23.77
N ARG A 38 -27.11 17.92 24.65
CA ARG A 38 -26.87 17.62 26.06
C ARG A 38 -26.15 16.28 26.29
N LEU A 39 -26.51 15.23 25.54
CA LEU A 39 -25.97 13.88 25.73
C LEU A 39 -24.57 13.72 25.12
N TRP A 40 -24.32 14.32 23.97
CA TRP A 40 -23.14 14.03 23.16
C TRP A 40 -22.25 15.23 22.90
N TRP A 41 -22.81 16.35 22.45
CA TRP A 41 -21.98 17.51 22.12
C TRP A 41 -21.50 18.21 23.40
N ASP A 42 -22.35 18.55 24.35
CA ASP A 42 -21.91 19.29 25.53
C ASP A 42 -21.12 18.40 26.52
N TRP A 43 -21.11 17.08 26.29
CA TRP A 43 -20.39 16.12 27.11
C TRP A 43 -18.89 16.07 26.76
N TRP A 44 -18.05 16.73 27.55
CA TRP A 44 -16.59 16.76 27.36
C TRP A 44 -15.95 15.36 27.17
N ALA A 45 -16.41 14.35 27.90
CA ALA A 45 -15.83 13.00 27.78
C ALA A 45 -16.03 12.37 26.39
N SER A 46 -16.99 12.87 25.59
CA SER A 46 -17.15 12.46 24.18
C SER A 46 -15.85 12.66 23.38
N TYR A 47 -15.05 13.69 23.72
CA TYR A 47 -13.75 13.92 23.09
C TYR A 47 -12.71 12.87 23.46
N ILE A 48 -12.71 12.40 24.70
CA ILE A 48 -11.67 11.49 25.19
C ILE A 48 -11.98 10.05 24.76
N VAL A 49 -13.23 9.62 24.93
CA VAL A 49 -13.63 8.22 24.70
C VAL A 49 -13.54 7.85 23.21
N PHE A 50 -13.81 8.80 22.30
CA PHE A 50 -13.88 8.54 20.86
C PHE A 50 -12.69 9.11 20.08
N GLY A 51 -11.55 9.29 20.74
CA GLY A 51 -10.30 9.63 20.04
C GLY A 51 -10.28 11.03 19.42
N GLY A 52 -10.93 11.99 20.07
CA GLY A 52 -10.85 13.40 19.72
C GLY A 52 -11.94 13.87 18.74
N PRO A 53 -11.67 14.91 17.93
CA PRO A 53 -12.68 15.52 17.08
C PRO A 53 -13.24 14.54 16.05
N GLY A 54 -12.41 13.65 15.48
CA GLY A 54 -12.84 12.72 14.44
C GLY A 54 -13.98 11.79 14.88
N GLY A 55 -13.85 11.11 16.03
CA GLY A 55 -14.90 10.20 16.49
C GLY A 55 -16.17 10.91 16.96
N ARG A 56 -16.04 12.17 17.42
CA ARG A 56 -17.19 13.01 17.80
C ARG A 56 -18.10 13.31 16.62
N TRP A 57 -17.52 13.51 15.43
CA TRP A 57 -18.28 13.65 14.19
C TRP A 57 -19.00 12.36 13.81
N VAL A 58 -18.31 11.21 13.87
CA VAL A 58 -18.89 9.92 13.46
C VAL A 58 -20.10 9.54 14.31
N LEU A 59 -19.97 9.53 15.64
CA LEU A 59 -21.10 9.19 16.51
C LEU A 59 -22.16 10.30 16.53
N GLY A 60 -21.75 11.56 16.39
CA GLY A 60 -22.67 12.69 16.30
C GLY A 60 -23.62 12.57 15.13
N THR A 61 -23.11 12.19 13.95
CA THR A 61 -23.93 11.90 12.77
C THR A 61 -24.83 10.69 13.00
N ALA A 62 -24.33 9.62 13.63
CA ALA A 62 -25.13 8.43 13.94
C ALA A 62 -26.31 8.75 14.88
N LEU A 63 -26.10 9.61 15.89
CA LEU A 63 -27.16 10.13 16.75
C LEU A 63 -28.18 10.96 15.97
N GLY A 64 -27.74 11.70 14.95
CA GLY A 64 -28.63 12.40 14.02
C GLY A 64 -29.58 11.45 13.33
N TYR A 65 -29.07 10.33 12.79
CA TYR A 65 -29.92 9.29 12.20
C TYR A 65 -30.91 8.69 13.21
N TRP A 66 -30.45 8.40 14.43
CA TRP A 66 -31.29 7.82 15.48
C TRP A 66 -32.45 8.75 15.90
N VAL A 67 -32.22 10.06 15.94
CA VAL A 67 -33.27 11.04 16.27
C VAL A 67 -34.26 11.25 15.13
N VAL A 68 -33.83 11.10 13.88
CA VAL A 68 -34.70 11.27 12.72
C VAL A 68 -35.58 10.05 12.47
N GLU A 69 -35.11 8.85 12.83
CA GLU A 69 -35.83 7.57 12.64
C GLU A 69 -37.26 7.54 13.21
N PRO A 70 -37.56 8.07 14.42
CA PRO A 70 -38.92 8.08 14.96
C PRO A 70 -39.83 9.19 14.39
N GLN A 71 -39.31 10.16 13.63
CA GLN A 71 -40.12 11.28 13.09
C GLN A 71 -40.58 11.05 11.65
N ALA A 72 -40.46 9.84 11.10
CA ALA A 72 -40.96 9.52 9.76
C ALA A 72 -42.44 9.92 9.65
N PRO A 73 -42.77 10.96 8.85
CA PRO A 73 -44.13 11.47 8.82
C PRO A 73 -45.05 10.42 8.21
N LEU A 74 -46.20 10.20 8.84
CA LEU A 74 -47.33 9.41 8.31
C LEU A 74 -47.87 9.94 6.96
N ASN A 75 -47.34 11.06 6.45
CA ASN A 75 -47.75 11.69 5.19
C ASN A 75 -46.63 11.63 4.12
N PRO A 76 -46.65 10.66 3.20
CA PRO A 76 -45.63 10.47 2.18
C PRO A 76 -45.61 11.54 1.08
N HIS A 77 -46.56 12.48 1.05
CA HIS A 77 -46.75 13.40 -0.07
C HIS A 77 -45.97 14.73 0.02
N MET A 78 -45.45 15.12 1.18
CA MET A 78 -44.75 16.42 1.35
C MET A 78 -43.24 16.36 1.12
N CYS A 79 -42.62 15.18 1.13
CA CYS A 79 -41.18 15.05 0.91
C CYS A 79 -40.87 14.81 -0.58
N ARG A 80 -41.08 15.83 -1.40
CA ARG A 80 -40.93 15.78 -2.86
C ARG A 80 -39.46 15.74 -3.35
N TYR A 81 -38.49 15.86 -2.44
CA TYR A 81 -37.07 15.81 -2.76
C TYR A 81 -36.33 14.94 -1.72
N GLY A 82 -35.94 13.71 -2.09
CA GLY A 82 -34.87 12.98 -1.40
C GLY A 82 -35.24 11.75 -0.55
N LEU A 83 -36.41 11.13 -0.71
CA LEU A 83 -36.83 10.02 0.17
C LEU A 83 -36.32 8.58 -0.11
N PRO A 84 -35.55 8.19 -1.16
CA PRO A 84 -35.18 6.78 -1.29
C PRO A 84 -34.04 6.34 -0.35
N PHE A 85 -33.36 7.26 0.36
CA PHE A 85 -32.22 6.93 1.23
C PHE A 85 -32.58 6.78 2.72
N MET A 86 -33.81 7.08 3.15
CA MET A 86 -34.14 7.14 4.58
C MET A 86 -34.47 5.80 5.24
N ARG A 87 -34.75 4.76 4.47
CA ARG A 87 -34.66 3.39 4.99
C ARG A 87 -33.42 2.75 4.39
N PRO A 88 -32.26 2.80 5.06
CA PRO A 88 -31.22 1.86 4.74
C PRO A 88 -31.85 0.48 4.91
N THR A 89 -32.19 -0.16 3.79
CA THR A 89 -32.55 -1.56 3.84
C THR A 89 -31.39 -2.29 4.50
N ILE A 90 -31.65 -3.31 5.30
CA ILE A 90 -30.58 -4.12 5.92
C ILE A 90 -29.55 -4.54 4.86
N ASN A 91 -30.01 -4.77 3.62
CA ASN A 91 -29.20 -5.03 2.45
C ASN A 91 -28.23 -3.88 2.10
N ALA A 92 -28.69 -2.62 2.10
CA ALA A 92 -27.83 -1.46 1.84
C ALA A 92 -26.80 -1.22 2.94
N ALA A 93 -27.17 -1.41 4.21
CA ALA A 93 -26.23 -1.33 5.32
C ALA A 93 -25.18 -2.44 5.24
N LEU A 94 -25.61 -3.67 4.92
CA LEU A 94 -24.74 -4.83 4.77
C LEU A 94 -23.80 -4.68 3.56
N THR A 95 -24.29 -4.20 2.42
CA THR A 95 -23.45 -3.95 1.23
C THR A 95 -22.41 -2.86 1.49
N LEU A 96 -22.79 -1.78 2.17
CA LEU A 96 -21.85 -0.74 2.60
C LEU A 96 -20.81 -1.30 3.57
N GLY A 97 -21.23 -2.12 4.54
CA GLY A 97 -20.34 -2.78 5.48
C GLY A 97 -19.32 -3.69 4.79
N ILE A 98 -19.76 -4.53 3.85
CA ILE A 98 -18.88 -5.38 3.05
C ILE A 98 -17.93 -4.54 2.20
N ALA A 99 -18.42 -3.47 1.56
CA ALA A 99 -17.61 -2.59 0.74
C ALA A 99 -16.51 -1.90 1.57
N LEU A 100 -16.84 -1.41 2.77
CA LEU A 100 -15.88 -0.80 3.70
C LEU A 100 -14.87 -1.83 4.22
N ALA A 101 -15.31 -3.03 4.58
CA ALA A 101 -14.42 -4.10 5.03
C ALA A 101 -13.44 -4.52 3.92
N LEU A 102 -13.93 -4.66 2.69
CA LEU A 102 -13.10 -4.96 1.51
C LEU A 102 -12.12 -3.82 1.21
N ALA A 103 -12.58 -2.58 1.26
CA ALA A 103 -11.72 -1.41 1.08
C ALA A 103 -10.61 -1.34 2.13
N GLY A 104 -10.94 -1.59 3.41
CA GLY A 104 -9.98 -1.66 4.50
C GLY A 104 -8.96 -2.79 4.32
N PHE A 105 -9.42 -3.98 3.91
CA PHE A 105 -8.55 -5.11 3.61
C PHE A 105 -7.60 -4.81 2.44
N CYS A 106 -8.10 -4.23 1.35
CA CYS A 106 -7.31 -3.80 0.21
C CYS A 106 -6.27 -2.74 0.61
N LEU A 107 -6.65 -1.76 1.44
CA LEU A 107 -5.73 -0.74 1.94
C LEU A 107 -4.61 -1.36 2.78
N LEU A 108 -4.94 -2.31 3.67
CA LEU A 108 -3.96 -3.01 4.49
C LEU A 108 -2.97 -3.82 3.65
N LEU A 109 -3.47 -4.53 2.63
CA LEU A 109 -2.62 -5.25 1.67
C LEU A 109 -1.73 -4.28 0.89
N ALA A 110 -2.27 -3.16 0.41
CA ALA A 110 -1.52 -2.14 -0.31
C ALA A 110 -0.42 -1.53 0.58
N SER A 111 -0.73 -1.20 1.84
CA SER A 111 0.25 -0.68 2.81
C SER A 111 1.36 -1.69 3.07
N ARG A 112 1.02 -2.99 3.24
CA ARG A 112 2.01 -4.05 3.40
C ARG A 112 2.88 -4.20 2.15
N ALA A 113 2.27 -4.19 0.96
CA ALA A 113 3.00 -4.28 -0.30
C ALA A 113 3.98 -3.10 -0.48
N VAL A 114 3.53 -1.86 -0.22
CA VAL A 114 4.38 -0.67 -0.24
C VAL A 114 5.51 -0.79 0.78
N PHE A 115 5.24 -1.29 1.98
CA PHE A 115 6.27 -1.49 2.99
C PHE A 115 7.31 -2.55 2.58
N HIS A 116 6.89 -3.64 1.93
CA HIS A 116 7.83 -4.63 1.38
C HIS A 116 8.67 -4.06 0.24
N ILE A 117 8.06 -3.28 -0.65
CA ILE A 117 8.75 -2.56 -1.73
C ILE A 117 9.77 -1.57 -1.15
N LEU A 118 9.41 -0.79 -0.13
CA LEU A 118 10.31 0.15 0.54
C LEU A 118 11.47 -0.56 1.26
N LYS A 119 11.23 -1.78 1.76
CA LYS A 119 12.27 -2.66 2.31
C LYS A 119 13.17 -3.28 1.23
N GLY A 120 12.89 -3.05 -0.05
CA GLY A 120 13.62 -3.63 -1.16
C GLY A 120 13.41 -5.14 -1.30
N GLN A 121 12.39 -5.71 -0.65
CA GLN A 121 12.05 -7.11 -0.77
C GLN A 121 11.02 -7.26 -1.89
N THR A 122 11.43 -7.85 -3.00
CA THR A 122 10.46 -8.18 -4.05
C THR A 122 9.55 -9.31 -3.56
N THR A 123 8.29 -9.31 -3.99
CA THR A 123 7.33 -10.38 -3.65
C THR A 123 7.84 -11.75 -4.09
N ILE A 124 8.63 -11.81 -5.16
CA ILE A 124 9.29 -13.04 -5.65
C ILE A 124 10.30 -13.54 -4.63
N GLU A 125 11.13 -12.64 -4.07
CA GLU A 125 12.07 -13.00 -3.01
C GLU A 125 11.38 -13.40 -1.71
N ALA A 126 10.26 -12.77 -1.35
CA ALA A 126 9.49 -13.15 -0.17
C ALA A 126 8.88 -14.56 -0.31
N LEU A 127 8.37 -14.90 -1.49
CA LEU A 127 7.83 -16.23 -1.79
C LEU A 127 8.94 -17.29 -1.88
N GLN A 128 10.07 -16.98 -2.51
CA GLN A 128 11.21 -17.89 -2.59
C GLN A 128 11.89 -18.08 -1.23
N ALA A 129 11.98 -17.04 -0.40
CA ALA A 129 12.56 -17.14 0.94
C ALA A 129 11.76 -18.07 1.85
N GLY A 130 10.45 -18.20 1.67
CA GLY A 130 9.64 -19.19 2.39
C GLY A 130 9.94 -20.63 1.95
N SER A 131 10.07 -20.85 0.65
CA SER A 131 10.29 -22.19 0.06
C SER A 131 11.73 -22.72 0.26
N LEU A 132 12.73 -21.84 0.20
CA LEU A 132 14.15 -22.23 0.32
C LEU A 132 14.69 -22.29 1.76
N ARG A 133 14.05 -21.61 2.71
CA ARG A 133 14.53 -21.54 4.10
C ARG A 133 14.44 -22.88 4.83
N GLU A 134 13.59 -23.80 4.36
CA GLU A 134 13.47 -25.12 4.98
C GLU A 134 14.56 -26.10 4.51
N LYS A 135 15.17 -25.87 3.34
CA LYS A 135 16.02 -26.90 2.71
C LYS A 135 17.52 -26.62 2.70
N ASP A 136 17.97 -25.36 2.74
CA ASP A 136 19.41 -25.08 2.61
C ASP A 136 19.90 -23.91 3.46
N SER A 137 20.37 -24.19 4.68
CA SER A 137 21.15 -23.25 5.49
C SER A 137 22.57 -23.00 4.97
N ASN A 138 23.00 -23.70 3.91
CA ASN A 138 24.36 -23.63 3.37
C ASN A 138 24.46 -23.06 1.94
N LEU A 139 23.36 -22.67 1.31
CA LEU A 139 23.42 -22.14 -0.07
C LEU A 139 23.93 -20.69 -0.06
N ARG A 140 25.22 -20.54 -0.36
CA ARG A 140 25.83 -19.25 -0.67
C ARG A 140 25.12 -18.62 -1.88
N ARG A 141 24.70 -17.36 -1.76
CA ARG A 141 24.12 -16.61 -2.89
C ARG A 141 25.25 -16.04 -3.73
N TYR A 142 25.12 -16.18 -5.04
CA TYR A 142 26.06 -15.64 -6.02
C TYR A 142 25.32 -14.66 -6.93
N LEU A 143 25.86 -13.45 -7.07
CA LEU A 143 25.36 -12.46 -8.03
C LEU A 143 26.30 -12.45 -9.24
N TRP A 144 25.73 -12.66 -10.42
CA TRP A 144 26.46 -12.53 -11.66
C TRP A 144 26.38 -11.08 -12.16
N LEU A 145 27.54 -10.44 -12.27
CA LEU A 145 27.67 -9.08 -12.78
C LEU A 145 28.19 -9.13 -14.23
N PRO A 146 27.43 -8.66 -15.23
CA PRO A 146 27.92 -8.57 -16.59
C PRO A 146 29.12 -7.61 -16.68
N SER A 147 30.18 -8.06 -17.34
CA SER A 147 31.47 -7.34 -17.44
C SER A 147 31.36 -5.93 -18.03
N SER A 148 30.31 -5.68 -18.81
CA SER A 148 30.09 -4.44 -19.55
C SER A 148 29.93 -3.20 -18.67
N TYR A 149 29.58 -3.35 -17.39
CA TYR A 149 29.37 -2.23 -16.46
C TYR A 149 30.64 -1.79 -15.71
N LEU A 150 31.73 -2.57 -15.74
CA LEU A 150 32.97 -2.26 -15.03
C LEU A 150 33.84 -1.18 -15.70
N LYS A 151 33.42 -0.67 -16.87
CA LYS A 151 34.17 0.34 -17.62
C LYS A 151 33.95 1.78 -17.14
N ALA A 152 33.08 2.02 -16.15
CA ALA A 152 32.85 3.34 -15.56
C ALA A 152 33.68 3.54 -14.28
N THR A 153 34.95 3.83 -14.49
CA THR A 153 35.79 4.79 -13.74
C THR A 153 35.26 5.27 -12.39
N SER A 154 35.60 4.57 -11.31
CA SER A 154 35.78 5.20 -9.99
C SER A 154 36.83 4.43 -9.19
N SER A 155 38.03 5.00 -9.12
CA SER A 155 39.22 4.45 -8.45
C SER A 155 39.16 4.43 -6.91
N SER A 156 37.98 4.61 -6.30
CA SER A 156 37.84 4.92 -4.87
C SER A 156 37.33 3.77 -3.99
N TYR A 157 36.82 2.66 -4.52
CA TYR A 157 36.37 1.53 -3.71
C TYR A 157 37.27 0.31 -3.94
N ARG A 158 38.44 0.33 -3.31
CA ARG A 158 39.31 -0.86 -3.19
C ARG A 158 38.72 -1.74 -2.09
N ALA A 159 37.69 -2.51 -2.41
CA ALA A 159 37.25 -3.58 -1.53
C ALA A 159 38.41 -4.57 -1.41
N THR A 160 39.05 -4.62 -0.24
CA THR A 160 40.08 -5.60 0.08
C THR A 160 39.45 -6.98 0.01
N PHE A 161 39.65 -7.65 -1.12
CA PHE A 161 39.31 -9.05 -1.30
C PHE A 161 40.24 -9.85 -0.37
N LYS A 162 39.75 -10.19 0.81
CA LYS A 162 40.46 -11.06 1.75
C LYS A 162 40.28 -12.48 1.21
N GLY A 163 41.19 -12.89 0.32
CA GLY A 163 41.27 -14.25 -0.17
C GLY A 163 41.52 -15.18 1.01
N THR A 164 40.48 -15.92 1.40
CA THR A 164 40.67 -17.11 2.23
C THR A 164 41.02 -18.22 1.26
N ASP A 165 42.32 -18.38 1.00
CA ASP A 165 42.88 -19.46 0.20
C ASP A 165 42.65 -20.79 0.93
N ALA A 166 41.48 -21.39 0.71
CA ALA A 166 41.28 -22.81 1.00
C ALA A 166 41.58 -23.58 -0.29
N PRO A 167 42.63 -24.42 -0.33
CA PRO A 167 42.94 -25.23 -1.50
C PRO A 167 41.85 -26.28 -1.73
N ALA A 168 41.00 -26.05 -2.73
CA ALA A 168 40.06 -27.04 -3.24
C ALA A 168 40.79 -27.98 -4.21
N GLU A 169 41.53 -28.91 -3.64
CA GLU A 169 42.23 -29.95 -4.39
C GLU A 169 41.26 -31.11 -4.67
N GLY A 170 40.93 -31.31 -5.95
CA GLY A 170 40.40 -32.58 -6.44
C GLY A 170 39.00 -32.55 -7.08
N VAL A 171 38.88 -32.05 -8.31
CA VAL A 171 37.84 -32.55 -9.24
C VAL A 171 38.45 -32.69 -10.64
N ARG A 172 38.36 -33.92 -11.15
CA ARG A 172 39.00 -34.44 -12.37
C ARG A 172 38.53 -33.76 -13.66
N HIS A 173 39.48 -33.63 -14.57
CA HIS A 173 39.35 -33.33 -15.99
C HIS A 173 38.20 -34.07 -16.69
N ARG A 174 37.33 -33.31 -17.36
CA ARG A 174 36.62 -33.75 -18.56
C ARG A 174 36.73 -32.70 -19.66
N THR A 175 37.35 -33.16 -20.75
CA THR A 175 37.20 -32.84 -22.18
C THR A 175 36.84 -31.40 -22.61
N PRO A 176 37.69 -30.74 -23.43
CA PRO A 176 37.35 -29.47 -24.05
C PRO A 176 36.54 -29.74 -25.33
N LEU A 177 35.23 -29.51 -25.31
CA LEU A 177 34.44 -29.37 -26.52
C LEU A 177 34.12 -27.89 -26.76
N SER A 178 34.80 -27.35 -27.77
CA SER A 178 34.45 -26.20 -28.60
C SER A 178 33.69 -25.05 -27.92
N ALA A 179 34.45 -24.16 -27.30
CA ALA A 179 33.97 -22.96 -26.62
C ALA A 179 34.36 -21.72 -27.44
N ASP A 180 33.53 -21.32 -28.40
CA ASP A 180 33.77 -20.07 -29.15
C ASP A 180 32.53 -19.22 -29.44
N LEU A 181 31.44 -19.43 -28.70
CA LEU A 181 30.30 -18.51 -28.77
C LEU A 181 30.07 -17.87 -27.40
N LEU A 182 30.64 -16.67 -27.28
CA LEU A 182 30.35 -15.65 -26.26
C LEU A 182 30.72 -16.06 -24.84
N ARG A 183 32.03 -16.09 -24.58
CA ARG A 183 32.61 -15.99 -23.23
C ARG A 183 32.21 -14.65 -22.61
N SER A 184 30.99 -14.56 -22.11
CA SER A 184 30.54 -13.44 -21.29
C SER A 184 31.39 -13.47 -20.02
N CYS A 185 32.44 -12.65 -19.97
CA CYS A 185 33.34 -12.53 -18.83
C CYS A 185 32.64 -11.87 -17.64
N GLY A 186 31.52 -12.40 -17.17
CA GLY A 186 30.86 -11.91 -15.97
C GLY A 186 31.66 -12.25 -14.71
N SER A 187 31.68 -11.32 -13.76
CA SER A 187 32.25 -11.57 -12.44
C SER A 187 31.16 -12.15 -11.55
N VAL A 188 31.46 -13.26 -10.87
CA VAL A 188 30.57 -13.84 -9.86
C VAL A 188 31.04 -13.35 -8.50
N VAL A 189 30.20 -12.58 -7.81
CA VAL A 189 30.47 -12.08 -6.46
C VAL A 189 29.63 -12.90 -5.48
N SER A 190 30.27 -13.51 -4.49
CA SER A 190 29.56 -14.13 -3.37
C SER A 190 28.97 -13.04 -2.48
N LEU A 191 27.66 -13.05 -2.28
CA LEU A 191 27.02 -12.20 -1.28
C LEU A 191 26.95 -12.95 0.04
N ASP A 192 27.19 -12.21 1.12
CA ASP A 192 26.83 -12.65 2.45
C ASP A 192 25.33 -12.97 2.48
N SER A 193 24.94 -14.05 3.15
CA SER A 193 23.54 -14.51 3.20
C SER A 193 22.60 -13.48 3.84
N ASN A 194 23.17 -12.57 4.65
CA ASN A 194 22.47 -11.44 5.26
C ASN A 194 22.62 -10.13 4.47
N ALA A 195 23.51 -10.03 3.49
CA ALA A 195 23.70 -8.82 2.70
C ALA A 195 22.55 -8.67 1.69
N ARG A 196 21.76 -7.61 1.87
CA ARG A 196 20.73 -7.23 0.90
C ARG A 196 21.38 -6.47 -0.24
N ILE A 197 21.02 -6.83 -1.46
CA ILE A 197 21.56 -6.24 -2.70
C ILE A 197 21.24 -4.73 -2.79
N TYR A 198 20.22 -4.25 -2.05
CA TYR A 198 19.73 -2.87 -2.09
C TYR A 198 19.44 -2.26 -0.70
N ASP A 199 20.26 -2.50 0.32
CA ASP A 199 20.08 -1.80 1.61
C ASP A 199 20.74 -0.43 1.60
N LEU A 200 20.12 0.52 0.90
CA LEU A 200 20.43 1.94 1.11
C LEU A 200 19.71 2.48 2.36
N GLY A 201 18.90 1.65 3.05
CA GLY A 201 17.98 2.07 4.09
C GLY A 201 16.64 2.61 3.53
N ILE A 202 15.57 2.51 4.32
CA ILE A 202 14.20 2.89 3.93
C ILE A 202 14.15 4.33 3.40
N TRP A 203 14.84 5.26 4.07
CA TRP A 203 14.86 6.67 3.69
C TRP A 203 15.53 6.91 2.34
N GLN A 204 16.63 6.22 2.06
CA GLN A 204 17.37 6.42 0.83
C GLN A 204 16.68 5.74 -0.35
N ASN A 205 16.04 4.59 -0.12
CA ASN A 205 15.16 3.94 -1.11
C ASN A 205 13.96 4.83 -1.46
N ALA A 206 13.31 5.43 -0.46
CA ALA A 206 12.22 6.38 -0.68
C ALA A 206 12.69 7.61 -1.47
N LYS A 207 13.84 8.20 -1.08
CA LYS A 207 14.44 9.34 -1.79
C LYS A 207 14.77 8.98 -3.25
N THR A 208 15.33 7.80 -3.48
CA THR A 208 15.70 7.33 -4.83
C THR A 208 14.45 7.13 -5.68
N SER A 209 13.42 6.47 -5.14
CA SER A 209 12.14 6.25 -5.82
C SER A 209 11.43 7.57 -6.18
N TRP A 210 11.49 8.59 -5.32
CA TRP A 210 10.94 9.91 -5.63
C TRP A 210 11.77 10.66 -6.67
N SER A 211 13.10 10.57 -6.62
CA SER A 211 13.98 11.26 -7.58
C SER A 211 13.97 10.63 -8.97
N ARG A 212 13.60 9.34 -9.07
CA ARG A 212 13.57 8.56 -10.31
C ARG A 212 12.24 7.81 -10.38
N PRO A 213 11.14 8.47 -10.79
CA PRO A 213 9.86 7.80 -10.93
C PRO A 213 10.00 6.62 -11.90
N MET A 214 9.50 5.45 -11.48
CA MET A 214 9.62 4.20 -12.23
C MET A 214 9.01 4.28 -13.63
N PHE A 215 8.08 5.21 -13.82
CA PHE A 215 7.52 5.57 -15.11
C PHE A 215 7.93 7.01 -15.42
N PRO A 216 8.71 7.25 -16.50
CA PRO A 216 9.00 8.61 -16.91
C PRO A 216 7.69 9.32 -17.22
N SER A 217 7.51 10.52 -16.66
CA SER A 217 6.41 11.40 -17.03
C SER A 217 6.43 11.58 -18.55
N ARG A 218 5.42 11.05 -19.25
CA ARG A 218 5.26 11.24 -20.69
C ARG A 218 5.24 12.73 -20.97
N SER A 219 6.33 13.26 -21.49
CA SER A 219 6.31 14.56 -22.14
C SER A 219 5.34 14.46 -23.30
N LEU A 220 4.30 15.30 -23.32
CA LEU A 220 3.46 15.44 -24.50
C LEU A 220 4.37 15.79 -25.69
N PRO A 221 4.19 15.15 -26.86
CA PRO A 221 4.84 15.62 -28.08
C PRO A 221 4.43 17.07 -28.32
N ARG A 222 5.42 17.94 -28.47
CA ARG A 222 5.24 19.34 -28.90
C ARG A 222 4.89 19.39 -30.38
#